data_AF-A0A317DME6-F1
#
_entry.id   AF-A0A317DME6-F1
#
_cell.length_a   1.000
_cell.length_b   1.000
_cell.length_c   1.000
_cell.angle_alpha   90.00
_cell.angle_beta   90.00
_cell.angle_gamma   90.00
#
_symmetry.space_group_name_H-M   'P 1'
#
loop_
_entity.id
_entity.type
_entity.pdbx_description
1 polymer ?
#
loop_
_entity_poly.entity_id
_entity_poly.type
_entity_poly.pdbx_seq_one_letter_code
_entity_poly.pdbx_strand_id
1 'polypeptide(L)' 'MPRTNLHIDDDLLAAASKILGTTTKKATVNAALEAVVNREKRREFADWLKTGGLPDLTSLGGASRRS' A
#
# COMPACT_ATOMS: atom_id res chain seq x y z
N MET A 1 20.20 -2.28 0.64
CA MET A 1 19.73 -0.93 1.01
C MET A 1 20.93 -0.12 1.49
N PRO A 2 21.13 1.10 0.99
CA PRO A 2 22.17 1.99 1.51
C PRO A 2 21.92 2.31 2.99
N ARG A 3 22.98 2.53 3.76
CA ARG A 3 22.85 3.00 5.15
C ARG A 3 22.70 4.51 5.14
N THR A 4 21.65 5.00 5.76
CA THR A 4 21.37 6.43 5.90
C THR A 4 21.35 6.77 7.38
N ASN A 5 22.08 7.82 7.77
CA ASN A 5 21.98 8.38 9.12
C ASN A 5 20.90 9.48 9.10
N LEU A 6 19.86 9.30 9.89
CA LEU A 6 18.69 10.18 9.95
C LEU A 6 18.29 10.36 11.41
N HIS A 7 17.90 11.58 11.78
CA HIS A 7 17.27 11.85 13.06
C HIS A 7 15.76 11.61 12.95
N ILE A 8 15.22 10.81 13.87
CA ILE A 8 13.81 10.45 13.92
C ILE A 8 13.35 10.68 15.36
N ASP A 9 12.14 11.21 15.51
CA ASP A 9 11.48 11.31 16.80
C ASP A 9 11.21 9.89 17.35
N ASP A 10 11.80 9.57 18.49
CA ASP A 10 11.75 8.24 19.09
C ASP A 10 10.36 7.91 19.67
N ASP A 11 9.58 8.91 20.09
CA ASP A 11 8.22 8.71 20.61
C ASP A 11 7.26 8.39 19.46
N LEU A 12 7.37 9.12 18.35
CA LEU A 12 6.63 8.81 17.12
C LEU A 12 7.00 7.44 16.56
N LEU A 13 8.30 7.10 16.58
CA LEU A 13 8.76 5.80 16.13
C LEU A 13 8.22 4.67 17.00
N ALA A 14 8.18 4.85 18.32
CA ALA A 14 7.61 3.89 19.25
C ALA A 14 6.09 3.72 19.04
N ALA A 15 5.36 4.82 18.84
CA ALA A 15 3.93 4.78 18.52
C ALA A 15 3.66 4.03 17.21
N ALA A 16 4.41 4.35 16.15
CA ALA A 16 4.33 3.66 14.87
C ALA A 16 4.66 2.17 15.01
N SER A 17 5.67 1.81 15.80
CA SER A 17 6.06 0.42 16.03
C SER A 17 4.94 -0.40 16.67
N LYS A 18 4.20 0.20 17.62
CA LYS A 18 3.03 -0.43 18.25
C LYS A 18 1.89 -0.61 17.26
N ILE A 19 1.59 0.40 16.46
CA ILE A 19 0.53 0.35 15.44
C ILE A 19 0.84 -0.71 14.37
N LEU A 20 2.10 -0.77 13.93
CA LEU A 20 2.54 -1.65 12.85
C LEU A 20 2.94 -3.05 13.34
N GLY A 21 2.98 -3.29 14.67
CA GLY A 21 3.38 -4.57 15.26
C GLY A 21 4.85 -4.95 15.01
N THR A 22 5.71 -3.97 14.79
CA THR A 22 7.13 -4.17 14.48
C THR A 22 7.99 -4.15 15.74
N THR A 23 9.13 -4.83 15.71
CA THR A 23 10.05 -4.96 16.87
C THR A 23 11.36 -4.21 16.70
N THR A 24 11.67 -3.71 15.50
CA THR A 24 12.91 -2.97 15.23
C THR A 24 12.63 -1.62 14.58
N LYS A 25 13.48 -0.62 14.86
CA LYS A 25 13.41 0.72 14.23
C LYS A 25 13.37 0.61 12.70
N LYS A 26 14.26 -0.21 12.12
CA LYS A 26 14.33 -0.47 10.67
C LYS A 26 13.03 -1.07 10.12
N ALA A 27 12.47 -2.10 10.78
CA ALA A 27 11.22 -2.72 10.34
C ALA A 27 10.07 -1.70 10.36
N THR A 28 10.00 -0.89 11.41
CA THR A 28 8.99 0.16 11.56
C THR A 28 9.08 1.20 10.43
N VAL A 29 10.28 1.70 10.15
CA VAL A 29 10.49 2.68 9.06
C VAL A 29 10.14 2.07 7.71
N ASN A 30 10.60 0.86 7.41
CA ASN A 30 10.30 0.20 6.14
C ASN A 30 8.80 -0.05 5.96
N ALA A 31 8.13 -0.57 6.99
CA ALA A 31 6.69 -0.84 6.96
C ALA A 31 5.86 0.44 6.82
N ALA A 32 6.27 1.53 7.49
CA ALA A 32 5.62 2.83 7.35
C ALA A 32 5.74 3.38 5.92
N LEU A 33 6.92 3.30 5.33
CA LEU A 33 7.14 3.73 3.93
C LEU A 33 6.33 2.89 2.94
N GLU A 34 6.30 1.56 3.13
CA GLU A 34 5.49 0.66 2.32
C GLU A 34 3.99 0.96 2.44
N ALA A 35 3.50 1.24 3.65
CA ALA A 35 2.11 1.60 3.88
C ALA A 35 1.69 2.88 3.13
N VAL A 36 2.57 3.89 3.08
CA VAL A 36 2.35 5.13 2.33
C VAL A 36 2.30 4.85 0.83
N VAL A 37 3.29 4.12 0.29
CA VAL A 37 3.32 3.76 -1.14
C VAL A 37 2.08 2.96 -1.54
N ASN A 38 1.70 1.97 -0.72
CA ASN A 38 0.54 1.13 -1.00
C ASN A 38 -0.77 1.94 -0.91
N ARG A 39 -0.84 2.94 -0.03
CA ARG A 39 -1.99 3.86 0.02
C ARG A 39 -2.14 4.66 -1.26
N GLU A 40 -1.06 5.22 -1.78
CA GLU A 40 -1.11 5.99 -3.03
C GLU A 40 -1.42 5.09 -4.24
N LYS A 41 -0.81 3.90 -4.33
CA LYS A 41 -1.17 2.93 -5.38
C LYS A 41 -2.65 2.55 -5.36
N ARG A 42 -3.23 2.34 -4.17
CA ARG A 42 -4.68 2.08 -4.05
C ARG A 42 -5.51 3.27 -4.51
N ARG A 43 -5.07 4.50 -4.23
CA ARG A 43 -5.72 5.73 -4.67
C ARG A 43 -5.66 5.88 -6.19
N GLU A 44 -4.48 5.75 -6.79
CA GLU A 44 -4.27 5.80 -8.24
C GLU A 44 -5.11 4.73 -8.95
N PHE A 45 -5.12 3.50 -8.43
CA PHE A 45 -5.93 2.42 -8.96
C PHE A 45 -7.43 2.76 -8.91
N ALA A 46 -7.92 3.28 -7.79
CA ALA A 46 -9.31 3.71 -7.64
C ALA A 46 -9.68 4.85 -8.60
N ASP A 47 -8.76 5.80 -8.83
CA ASP A 47 -8.99 6.90 -9.76
C ASP A 47 -9.01 6.43 -11.22
N TRP A 48 -8.11 5.52 -11.59
CA TRP A 48 -8.11 4.86 -12.90
C TRP A 48 -9.40 4.06 -13.17
N LEU A 49 -9.93 3.36 -12.15
CA LEU A 49 -11.22 2.67 -12.25
C LEU A 49 -12.37 3.63 -12.57
N LYS A 50 -12.39 4.83 -11.95
CA LYS A 50 -13.42 5.85 -12.21
C LYS A 50 -13.37 6.39 -13.64
N THR A 51 -12.17 6.49 -14.22
CA THR A 51 -12.00 7.01 -15.59
C THR A 51 -12.30 5.97 -16.69
N GLY A 52 -12.95 4.86 -16.35
CA GLY A 52 -13.31 3.81 -17.30
C GLY A 52 -12.16 2.86 -17.61
N GLY A 53 -11.15 2.81 -16.74
CA GLY A 53 -9.97 1.96 -16.90
C GLY A 53 -10.24 0.46 -16.83
N LEU A 54 -11.49 -0.01 -16.71
CA LEU A 54 -11.79 -1.43 -16.64
C LEU A 54 -12.28 -2.03 -17.99
N PRO A 55 -11.50 -2.07 -19.08
CA PRO A 55 -11.83 -2.93 -20.19
C PRO A 55 -11.52 -4.39 -19.79
N ASP A 56 -12.49 -5.26 -20.03
CA ASP A 56 -12.35 -6.73 -20.06
C ASP A 56 -12.16 -7.51 -18.74
N LEU A 57 -12.51 -6.94 -17.57
CA LEU A 57 -12.75 -7.75 -16.35
C LEU A 57 -14.24 -8.00 -16.07
N THR A 58 -15.13 -7.23 -16.70
CA THR A 58 -16.59 -7.38 -16.61
C THR A 58 -17.18 -8.35 -17.63
N SER A 59 -16.45 -8.68 -18.70
CA SER A 59 -16.91 -9.61 -19.75
C SER A 59 -16.81 -11.09 -19.33
N LEU A 60 -15.85 -11.43 -18.47
CA LEU A 60 -15.56 -12.82 -18.04
C LEU A 60 -16.58 -13.40 -17.05
N GLY A 61 -17.52 -12.59 -16.54
CA GLY A 61 -18.60 -13.03 -15.64
C GLY A 61 -19.90 -13.46 -16.34
N GLY A 62 -20.03 -13.23 -17.66
CA GLY A 62 -21.29 -13.41 -18.39
C GLY A 62 -21.32 -14.48 -19.49
N ALA A 63 -20.16 -14.99 -19.92
CA ALA A 63 -20.06 -15.87 -21.09
C ALA A 63 -20.18 -17.37 -20.77
N SER A 64 -21.09 -17.76 -19.87
CA SER A 64 -21.47 -19.17 -19.69
C SER A 64 -22.97 -19.28 -19.47
N ARG A 65 -23.73 -18.94 -20.52
CA ARG A 65 -25.11 -19.38 -20.72
C ARG A 65 -25.56 -18.99 -22.13
N ARG A 66 -25.37 -19.89 -23.10
CA ARG A 66 -26.38 -20.33 -24.09
C ARG A 66 -25.74 -21.03 -25.29
N SER A 67 -26.46 -22.06 -25.73
CA SER A 67 -26.32 -22.90 -26.93
C SER A 67 -25.31 -24.03 -26.82
#